data_AF-A0A1G1W7K4-F1
#
_entry.id   AF-A0A1G1W7K4-F1
#
_cell.length_a   1.000
_cell.length_b   1.000
_cell.length_c   1.000
_cell.angle_alpha   90.00
_cell.angle_beta   90.00
_cell.angle_gamma   90.00
#
_symmetry.space_group_name_H-M   'P 1'
#
loop_
_entity.id
_entity.type
_entity.pdbx_description
1 polymer ?
#
loop_
_entity_poly.entity_id
_entity_poly.type
_entity_poly.pdbx_seq_one_letter_code
_entity_poly.pdbx_strand_id
1 'polypeptide(L)'
;MSRNTVVEFFAHQLNTDPDILGKVIDSLSHITDKKHVLESLYEENQEKIKKVLAHLKLTYPDAGELYNSVQKNVVRLDKQIFELLDRPVCTSTEGCTNLIAAVLALHQHRAGFFLKRRVAEELLYENPPPTIMRELGAANVEEMLEKEDLFEIYAALRFMESREWLNSTYITAYRRLTAADFETRPIEIRVLDVKKWQKVTEAFVHKKLHPMSHLKELGLIFLVPSEELRDILTTYLFGMTSHYLDEVHLYSDYFKYYSDDRFFGEKIVSAIRGDVPNILLTKDDPNKWLVIQRYLFKEDPQDPRLGVPHINPEALYHRGASHTLMKMEKLVPDLDFKIWEHTNYVAAWFPTRKGSQMLVNFNLMDNVMSVMSDLPFDKWYSYHLHEALWNKIFIDYFGVEKMEDVIIKHLLDGWFDIRKI
;
A
#
# COMPACT_ATOMS: atom_id res chain seq x y z
N MET A 1 -19.14 -12.07 -25.69
CA MET A 1 -18.02 -11.28 -26.26
C MET A 1 -16.91 -12.27 -26.64
N SER A 2 -16.04 -11.99 -27.61
CA SER A 2 -14.94 -12.91 -27.95
C SER A 2 -13.84 -12.84 -26.89
N ARG A 3 -13.13 -13.95 -26.65
CA ARG A 3 -11.99 -14.00 -25.72
C ARG A 3 -10.91 -12.96 -26.05
N ASN A 4 -10.61 -12.79 -27.33
CA ASN A 4 -9.61 -11.81 -27.80
C ASN A 4 -10.00 -10.38 -27.41
N THR A 5 -11.27 -10.02 -27.54
CA THR A 5 -11.77 -8.71 -27.13
C THR A 5 -11.65 -8.48 -25.62
N VAL A 6 -11.84 -9.53 -24.81
CA VAL A 6 -11.68 -9.44 -23.36
C VAL A 6 -10.20 -9.31 -22.96
N VAL A 7 -9.31 -10.03 -23.65
CA VAL A 7 -7.85 -9.89 -23.46
C VAL A 7 -7.39 -8.48 -23.81
N GLU A 8 -7.80 -7.95 -24.97
CA GLU A 8 -7.49 -6.57 -25.36
C GLU A 8 -7.98 -5.56 -24.33
N PHE A 9 -9.21 -5.71 -23.83
CA PHE A 9 -9.80 -4.84 -22.83
C PHE A 9 -8.93 -4.73 -21.57
N PHE A 10 -8.49 -5.86 -21.00
CA PHE A 10 -7.66 -5.85 -19.80
C PHE A 10 -6.19 -5.51 -20.09
N ALA A 11 -5.66 -5.90 -21.24
CA ALA A 11 -4.28 -5.58 -21.62
C ALA A 11 -4.07 -4.05 -21.69
N HIS A 12 -5.02 -3.31 -22.26
CA HIS A 12 -5.00 -1.85 -22.26
C HIS A 12 -5.09 -1.25 -20.85
N GLN A 13 -5.82 -1.86 -19.93
CA GLN A 13 -5.89 -1.40 -18.54
C GLN A 13 -4.63 -1.73 -17.74
N LEU A 14 -3.94 -2.82 -18.07
CA LEU A 14 -2.68 -3.23 -17.44
C LEU A 14 -1.45 -2.58 -18.07
N ASN A 15 -1.64 -1.80 -19.15
CA ASN A 15 -0.55 -1.27 -19.97
C ASN A 15 0.43 -2.37 -20.42
N THR A 16 -0.10 -3.50 -20.87
CA THR A 16 0.66 -4.67 -21.37
C THR A 16 0.22 -5.02 -22.79
N ASP A 17 1.06 -5.80 -23.48
CA ASP A 17 0.75 -6.34 -24.79
C ASP A 17 -0.35 -7.42 -24.68
N PRO A 18 -1.43 -7.35 -25.48
CA PRO A 18 -2.47 -8.39 -25.52
C PRO A 18 -1.94 -9.82 -25.73
N ASP A 19 -0.85 -10.00 -26.48
CA ASP A 19 -0.24 -11.31 -26.69
C ASP A 19 0.44 -11.83 -25.42
N ILE A 20 1.05 -10.94 -24.62
CA ILE A 20 1.63 -11.31 -23.32
C ILE A 20 0.51 -11.75 -22.39
N LEU A 21 -0.54 -10.95 -22.24
CA LEU A 21 -1.67 -11.29 -21.38
C LEU A 21 -2.37 -12.57 -21.85
N GLY A 22 -2.57 -12.74 -23.16
CA GLY A 22 -3.18 -13.94 -23.73
C GLY A 22 -2.45 -15.22 -23.34
N LYS A 23 -1.11 -15.25 -23.52
CA LYS A 23 -0.26 -16.39 -23.13
C LYS A 23 -0.29 -16.69 -21.64
N VAL A 24 -0.35 -15.65 -20.81
CA VAL A 24 -0.42 -15.77 -19.35
C VAL A 24 -1.75 -16.39 -18.94
N ILE A 25 -2.85 -15.96 -19.54
CA ILE A 25 -4.18 -16.50 -19.27
C ILE A 25 -4.32 -17.94 -19.77
N ASP A 26 -3.73 -18.27 -20.93
CA ASP A 26 -3.64 -19.67 -21.40
C ASP A 26 -2.89 -20.56 -20.40
N SER A 27 -1.74 -20.08 -19.91
CA SER A 27 -0.93 -20.81 -18.93
C SER A 27 -1.69 -21.01 -17.61
N LEU A 28 -2.25 -19.94 -17.04
CA LEU A 28 -3.04 -20.00 -15.80
C LEU A 28 -4.22 -20.96 -15.92
N SER A 29 -4.94 -20.92 -17.05
CA SER A 29 -6.07 -21.81 -17.31
C SER A 29 -5.64 -23.27 -17.40
N HIS A 30 -4.48 -23.54 -18.02
CA HIS A 30 -3.95 -24.88 -18.13
C HIS A 30 -3.50 -25.45 -16.78
N ILE A 31 -2.84 -24.64 -15.95
CA ILE A 31 -2.26 -25.06 -14.67
C ILE A 31 -3.34 -25.31 -13.61
N THR A 32 -4.38 -24.48 -13.60
CA THR A 32 -5.43 -24.54 -12.57
C THR A 32 -6.67 -25.33 -13.00
N ASP A 33 -6.74 -25.73 -14.28
CA ASP A 33 -7.94 -26.26 -14.94
C ASP A 33 -9.18 -25.33 -14.84
N LYS A 34 -8.96 -24.05 -14.54
CA LYS A 34 -10.02 -23.03 -14.50
C LYS A 34 -10.10 -22.32 -15.85
N LYS A 35 -11.25 -22.41 -16.51
CA LYS A 35 -11.52 -21.76 -17.80
C LYS A 35 -12.47 -20.58 -17.62
N HIS A 36 -12.48 -19.67 -18.58
CA HIS A 36 -13.38 -18.52 -18.64
C HIS A 36 -13.24 -17.51 -17.49
N VAL A 37 -12.16 -17.59 -16.70
CA VAL A 37 -11.93 -16.71 -15.55
C VAL A 37 -11.86 -15.24 -15.97
N LEU A 38 -11.18 -14.94 -17.07
CA LEU A 38 -11.03 -13.56 -17.55
C LEU A 38 -12.36 -13.00 -18.08
N GLU A 39 -13.16 -13.83 -18.75
CA GLU A 39 -14.50 -13.47 -19.21
C GLU A 39 -15.45 -13.21 -18.03
N SER A 40 -15.41 -14.03 -16.98
CA SER A 40 -16.15 -13.78 -15.74
C SER A 40 -15.68 -12.49 -15.05
N LEU A 41 -14.38 -12.21 -15.02
CA LEU A 41 -13.85 -10.95 -14.51
C LEU A 41 -14.33 -9.73 -15.32
N TYR A 42 -14.45 -9.87 -16.64
CA TYR A 42 -15.03 -8.84 -17.50
C TYR A 42 -16.50 -8.57 -17.17
N GLU A 43 -17.31 -9.62 -17.05
CA GLU A 43 -18.72 -9.51 -16.67
C GLU A 43 -18.88 -8.84 -15.31
N GLU A 44 -18.07 -9.26 -14.33
CA GLU A 44 -18.01 -8.65 -13.00
C GLU A 44 -17.68 -7.15 -13.08
N ASN A 45 -16.67 -6.77 -13.87
CA ASN A 45 -16.28 -5.38 -14.07
C ASN A 45 -17.44 -4.55 -14.65
N GLN A 46 -18.13 -5.06 -15.67
CA GLN A 46 -19.28 -4.39 -16.27
C GLN A 46 -20.46 -4.25 -15.30
N GLU A 47 -20.75 -5.29 -14.51
CA GLU A 47 -21.80 -5.23 -13.50
C GLU A 47 -21.51 -4.19 -12.42
N LYS A 48 -20.26 -4.12 -11.95
CA LYS A 48 -19.84 -3.12 -10.96
C LYS A 48 -19.96 -1.71 -11.51
N ILE A 49 -19.52 -1.47 -12.75
CA ILE A 49 -19.69 -0.17 -13.40
C ILE A 49 -21.17 0.22 -13.47
N LYS A 50 -22.05 -0.69 -13.88
CA LYS A 50 -23.50 -0.44 -13.92
C LYS A 50 -24.05 -0.06 -12.55
N LYS A 51 -23.62 -0.76 -11.48
CA LYS A 51 -24.03 -0.44 -10.10
C LYS A 51 -23.55 0.94 -9.67
N VAL A 52 -22.29 1.29 -9.98
CA VAL A 52 -21.74 2.62 -9.69
C VAL A 52 -22.52 3.71 -10.43
N LEU A 53 -22.75 3.55 -11.74
CA LEU A 53 -23.53 4.49 -12.53
C LEU A 53 -24.95 4.67 -11.98
N ALA A 54 -25.63 3.57 -11.64
CA ALA A 54 -26.96 3.61 -11.04
C ALA A 54 -26.98 4.34 -9.70
N HIS A 55 -26.01 4.07 -8.82
CA HIS A 55 -25.88 4.74 -7.51
C HIS A 55 -25.60 6.23 -7.65
N LEU A 56 -24.74 6.61 -8.60
CA LEU A 56 -24.44 8.00 -8.94
C LEU A 56 -25.53 8.67 -9.78
N LYS A 57 -26.59 7.93 -10.16
CA LYS A 57 -27.72 8.39 -11.00
C LYS A 57 -27.27 8.91 -12.37
N LEU A 58 -26.26 8.26 -12.95
CA LEU A 58 -25.72 8.54 -14.28
C LEU A 58 -26.20 7.47 -15.26
N THR A 59 -26.58 7.87 -16.48
CA THR A 59 -27.04 6.92 -17.52
C THR A 59 -26.03 6.77 -18.65
N TYR A 60 -25.53 7.88 -19.19
CA TYR A 60 -24.52 7.89 -20.26
C TYR A 60 -23.51 9.02 -20.03
N PRO A 61 -22.77 9.00 -18.92
CA PRO A 61 -21.89 10.11 -18.59
C PRO A 61 -20.70 10.14 -19.55
N ASP A 62 -20.22 11.35 -19.82
CA ASP A 62 -18.86 11.52 -20.32
C ASP A 62 -17.84 11.23 -19.19
N ALA A 63 -16.59 10.97 -19.57
CA ALA A 63 -15.53 10.62 -18.62
C ALA A 63 -15.34 11.68 -17.51
N GLY A 64 -15.49 12.97 -17.84
CA GLY A 64 -15.36 14.06 -16.89
C GLY A 64 -16.57 14.19 -15.95
N GLU A 65 -17.78 13.97 -16.45
CA GLU A 65 -18.99 13.90 -15.62
C GLU A 65 -18.90 12.77 -14.59
N LEU A 66 -18.47 11.59 -15.03
CA LEU A 66 -18.28 10.45 -14.15
C LEU A 66 -17.19 10.72 -13.11
N TYR A 67 -16.02 11.19 -13.54
CA TYR A 67 -14.92 11.57 -12.64
C TYR A 67 -15.39 12.54 -11.55
N ASN A 68 -16.02 13.65 -11.94
CA ASN A 68 -16.51 14.65 -10.99
C ASN A 68 -17.54 14.08 -10.00
N SER A 69 -18.37 13.14 -10.44
CA SER A 69 -19.36 12.48 -9.58
C SER A 69 -18.70 11.54 -8.57
N VAL A 70 -17.64 10.83 -8.98
CA VAL A 70 -16.81 10.01 -8.09
C VAL A 70 -16.08 10.88 -7.06
N GLN A 71 -15.44 11.98 -7.49
CA GLN A 71 -14.74 12.90 -6.57
C GLN A 71 -15.70 13.49 -5.52
N LYS A 72 -16.92 13.87 -5.92
CA LYS A 72 -17.97 14.32 -4.97
C LYS A 72 -18.39 13.22 -3.99
N ASN A 73 -18.40 11.95 -4.43
CA ASN A 73 -18.69 10.83 -3.53
C ASN A 73 -17.58 10.67 -2.48
N VAL A 74 -16.30 10.76 -2.88
CA VAL A 74 -15.15 10.75 -1.94
C VAL A 74 -15.29 11.84 -0.86
N VAL A 75 -15.54 13.08 -1.26
CA VAL A 75 -15.72 14.21 -0.32
C VAL A 75 -16.85 13.94 0.67
N ARG A 76 -17.96 13.38 0.20
CA ARG A 76 -19.12 13.06 1.04
C ARG A 76 -18.80 11.92 2.02
N LEU A 77 -18.19 10.84 1.52
CA LEU A 77 -17.77 9.72 2.34
C LEU A 77 -16.82 10.20 3.45
N ASP A 78 -15.84 11.03 3.10
CA ASP A 78 -14.90 11.56 4.08
C ASP A 78 -15.56 12.37 5.18
N LYS A 79 -16.49 13.26 4.81
CA LYS A 79 -17.28 14.00 5.80
C LYS A 79 -18.07 13.07 6.72
N GLN A 80 -18.66 11.99 6.19
CA GLN A 80 -19.40 11.03 7.00
C GLN A 80 -18.48 10.30 7.98
N ILE A 81 -17.29 9.87 7.54
CA ILE A 81 -16.31 9.20 8.39
C ILE A 81 -15.75 10.17 9.44
N PHE A 82 -15.47 11.42 9.07
CA PHE A 82 -15.02 12.48 9.98
C PHE A 82 -16.02 12.71 11.11
N GLU A 83 -17.31 12.87 10.79
CA GLU A 83 -18.35 13.06 11.82
C GLU A 83 -18.56 11.78 12.65
N LEU A 84 -18.51 10.59 12.02
CA LEU A 84 -18.66 9.30 12.70
C LEU A 84 -17.57 9.07 13.76
N LEU A 85 -16.34 9.48 13.47
CA LEU A 85 -15.18 9.32 14.34
C LEU A 85 -14.99 10.48 15.33
N ASP A 86 -16.03 11.29 15.54
CA ASP A 86 -16.04 12.46 16.41
C ASP A 86 -14.94 13.48 16.05
N ARG A 87 -14.85 13.77 14.75
CA ARG A 87 -14.05 14.87 14.19
C ARG A 87 -12.56 14.78 14.55
N PRO A 88 -11.87 13.67 14.20
CA PRO A 88 -10.48 13.47 14.58
C PRO A 88 -9.58 14.58 14.02
N VAL A 89 -8.75 15.14 14.89
CA VAL A 89 -7.71 16.12 14.54
C VAL A 89 -6.37 15.51 14.93
N CYS A 90 -5.73 14.84 13.97
CA CYS A 90 -4.55 14.04 14.24
C CYS A 90 -3.24 14.85 14.36
N THR A 91 -3.27 15.95 15.12
CA THR A 91 -2.10 16.75 15.53
C THR A 91 -1.46 16.24 16.82
N SER A 92 -2.13 15.30 17.50
CA SER A 92 -1.63 14.56 18.66
C SER A 92 -2.24 13.16 18.68
N THR A 93 -1.69 12.27 19.52
CA THR A 93 -2.24 10.92 19.70
C THR A 93 -3.68 10.98 20.23
N GLU A 94 -3.96 11.88 21.19
CA GLU A 94 -5.29 12.11 21.73
C GLU A 94 -6.27 12.55 20.64
N GLY A 95 -5.89 13.53 19.82
CA GLY A 95 -6.74 14.02 18.73
C GLY A 95 -6.98 13.01 17.60
N CYS A 96 -6.15 11.98 17.49
CA CYS A 96 -6.31 10.88 16.54
C CYS A 96 -6.89 9.60 17.17
N THR A 97 -7.22 9.61 18.47
CA THR A 97 -7.52 8.39 19.24
C THR A 97 -8.71 7.63 18.68
N ASN A 98 -9.81 8.30 18.33
CA ASN A 98 -11.00 7.63 17.80
C ASN A 98 -10.75 6.99 16.43
N LEU A 99 -9.95 7.63 15.57
CA LEU A 99 -9.56 7.07 14.27
C LEU A 99 -8.71 5.81 14.46
N ILE A 100 -7.67 5.92 15.27
CA ILE A 100 -6.77 4.79 15.56
C ILE A 100 -7.55 3.64 16.21
N ALA A 101 -8.37 3.93 17.21
CA ALA A 101 -9.18 2.95 17.91
C ALA A 101 -10.18 2.25 16.97
N ALA A 102 -10.84 3.00 16.09
CA ALA A 102 -11.77 2.43 15.11
C ALA A 102 -11.06 1.49 14.14
N VAL A 103 -9.91 1.89 13.58
CA VAL A 103 -9.12 1.02 12.70
C VAL A 103 -8.68 -0.23 13.45
N LEU A 104 -8.09 -0.09 14.64
CA LEU A 104 -7.64 -1.22 15.45
C LEU A 104 -8.79 -2.18 15.77
N ALA A 105 -9.98 -1.68 16.14
CA ALA A 105 -11.16 -2.49 16.46
C ALA A 105 -11.59 -3.42 15.31
N LEU A 106 -11.26 -3.05 14.07
CA LEU A 106 -11.62 -3.82 12.86
C LEU A 106 -10.54 -4.83 12.43
N HIS A 107 -9.39 -4.84 13.11
CA HIS A 107 -8.29 -5.79 12.91
C HIS A 107 -8.18 -6.77 14.08
N GLN A 108 -8.19 -8.07 13.75
CA GLN A 108 -8.15 -9.16 14.73
C GLN A 108 -6.73 -9.49 15.21
N HIS A 109 -5.75 -9.39 14.32
CA HIS A 109 -4.35 -9.68 14.62
C HIS A 109 -3.57 -8.38 14.73
N ARG A 110 -3.11 -8.09 15.95
CA ARG A 110 -2.35 -6.88 16.24
C ARG A 110 -0.94 -7.18 16.72
N ALA A 111 -0.63 -8.43 17.03
CA ALA A 111 0.70 -8.84 17.45
C ALA A 111 1.52 -9.30 16.26
N GLY A 112 2.83 -9.02 16.31
CA GLY A 112 3.78 -9.46 15.31
C GLY A 112 5.15 -9.70 15.92
N PHE A 113 6.07 -10.22 15.11
CA PHE A 113 7.45 -10.53 15.45
C PHE A 113 8.33 -9.33 15.09
N PHE A 114 8.67 -8.54 16.12
CA PHE A 114 9.33 -7.24 15.96
C PHE A 114 10.63 -7.17 16.75
N LEU A 115 11.55 -6.32 16.31
CA LEU A 115 12.82 -6.07 16.96
C LEU A 115 12.57 -5.58 18.40
N LYS A 116 13.31 -6.18 19.34
CA LYS A 116 13.27 -5.84 20.75
C LYS A 116 13.74 -4.41 20.97
N ARG A 117 13.09 -3.71 21.90
CA ARG A 117 13.46 -2.34 22.29
C ARG A 117 14.96 -2.21 22.63
N ARG A 118 15.48 -3.13 23.46
CA ARG A 118 16.89 -3.15 23.87
C ARG A 118 17.85 -3.25 22.68
N VAL A 119 17.52 -4.08 21.69
CA VAL A 119 18.38 -4.25 20.49
C VAL A 119 18.32 -3.01 19.61
N ALA A 120 17.14 -2.37 19.50
CA ALA A 120 17.00 -1.10 18.83
C ALA A 120 17.84 0.02 19.50
N GLU A 121 17.92 0.06 20.83
CA GLU A 121 18.82 0.97 21.55
C GLU A 121 20.30 0.66 21.27
N GLU A 122 20.71 -0.61 21.34
CA GLU A 122 22.08 -1.06 21.01
C GLU A 122 22.50 -0.64 19.58
N LEU A 123 21.60 -0.76 18.60
CA LEU A 123 21.85 -0.35 17.23
C LEU A 123 22.10 1.16 17.09
N LEU A 124 21.43 2.00 17.89
CA LEU A 124 21.68 3.45 17.92
C LEU A 124 23.03 3.77 18.57
N TYR A 125 23.43 3.07 19.63
CA TYR A 125 24.74 3.27 20.25
C TYR A 125 25.89 2.96 19.28
N GLU A 126 25.74 1.91 18.49
CA GLU A 126 26.75 1.52 17.50
C GLU A 126 26.73 2.38 16.24
N ASN A 127 25.56 2.88 15.87
CA ASN A 127 25.36 3.70 14.69
C ASN A 127 24.65 5.01 15.08
N PRO A 128 25.32 5.92 15.82
CA PRO A 128 24.69 7.16 16.28
C PRO A 128 24.18 7.99 15.09
N PRO A 129 22.93 8.48 15.11
CA PRO A 129 22.36 9.28 14.03
C PRO A 129 22.83 10.74 14.13
N PRO A 130 23.81 11.18 13.30
CA PRO A 130 24.50 12.44 13.54
C PRO A 130 23.61 13.67 13.30
N THR A 131 22.67 13.57 12.36
CA THR A 131 21.76 14.67 12.04
C THR A 131 20.72 14.83 13.13
N ILE A 132 20.11 13.73 13.57
CA ILE A 132 19.12 13.76 14.67
C ILE A 132 19.74 14.32 15.94
N MET A 133 20.90 13.79 16.36
CA MET A 133 21.57 14.23 17.59
C MET A 133 21.88 15.72 17.57
N ARG A 134 22.38 16.24 16.44
CA ARG A 134 22.66 17.67 16.28
C ARG A 134 21.40 18.52 16.39
N GLU A 135 20.31 18.11 15.76
CA GLU A 135 19.04 18.85 15.78
C GLU A 135 18.37 18.85 17.16
N LEU A 136 18.51 17.74 17.91
CA LEU A 136 18.00 17.62 19.28
C LEU A 136 18.96 18.21 20.34
N GLY A 137 20.16 18.65 19.92
CA GLY A 137 21.18 19.17 20.83
C GLY A 137 21.73 18.13 21.81
N ALA A 138 21.71 16.85 21.45
CA ALA A 138 22.27 15.76 22.24
C ALA A 138 23.75 15.53 21.90
N ALA A 139 24.61 15.48 22.91
CA ALA A 139 26.04 15.26 22.74
C ALA A 139 26.37 13.78 22.44
N ASN A 140 25.55 12.85 22.94
CA ASN A 140 25.70 11.42 22.75
C ASN A 140 24.33 10.71 22.70
N VAL A 141 24.34 9.42 22.37
CA VAL A 141 23.11 8.60 22.25
C VAL A 141 22.40 8.43 23.59
N GLU A 142 23.15 8.37 24.69
CA GLU A 142 22.58 8.25 26.05
C GLU A 142 21.74 9.48 26.40
N GLU A 143 22.29 10.68 26.24
CA GLU A 143 21.57 11.94 26.44
C GLU A 143 20.35 12.06 25.52
N MET A 144 20.46 11.55 24.28
CA MET A 144 19.33 11.51 23.36
C MET A 144 18.23 10.59 23.91
N LEU A 145 18.54 9.35 24.28
CA LEU A 145 17.55 8.38 24.77
C LEU A 145 16.95 8.76 26.14
N GLU A 146 17.64 9.56 26.95
CA GLU A 146 17.08 10.11 28.19
C GLU A 146 15.98 11.16 27.95
N LYS A 147 16.09 11.93 26.88
CA LYS A 147 15.17 13.02 26.55
C LYS A 147 14.04 12.61 25.61
N GLU A 148 14.23 11.52 24.88
CA GLU A 148 13.51 11.23 23.65
C GLU A 148 12.94 9.81 23.64
N ASP A 149 11.74 9.64 23.07
CA ASP A 149 11.19 8.31 22.87
C ASP A 149 11.92 7.58 21.72
N LEU A 150 12.31 6.33 21.98
CA LEU A 150 13.04 5.49 21.02
C LEU A 150 12.34 5.39 19.67
N PHE A 151 11.02 5.18 19.66
CA PHE A 151 10.27 4.99 18.42
C PHE A 151 10.09 6.29 17.64
N GLU A 152 10.02 7.43 18.32
CA GLU A 152 10.06 8.74 17.66
C GLU A 152 11.42 9.00 16.99
N ILE A 153 12.53 8.67 17.67
CA ILE A 153 13.88 8.75 17.06
C ILE A 153 13.93 7.88 15.80
N TYR A 154 13.47 6.64 15.91
CA TYR A 154 13.47 5.70 14.79
C TYR A 154 12.58 6.16 13.62
N ALA A 155 11.42 6.75 13.91
CA ALA A 155 10.58 7.36 12.89
C ALA A 155 11.33 8.51 12.18
N ALA A 156 12.04 9.35 12.94
CA ALA A 156 12.81 10.46 12.41
C ALA A 156 14.02 10.03 11.55
N LEU A 157 14.62 8.85 11.81
CA LEU A 157 15.74 8.32 11.01
C LEU A 157 15.42 8.31 9.51
N ARG A 158 14.19 7.92 9.14
CA ARG A 158 13.75 7.77 7.74
C ARG A 158 13.80 9.07 6.93
N PHE A 159 13.82 10.23 7.59
CA PHE A 159 13.67 11.53 6.94
C PHE A 159 14.80 12.50 7.23
N MET A 160 15.43 12.39 8.40
CA MET A 160 16.50 13.29 8.81
C MET A 160 17.87 12.85 8.29
N GLU A 161 18.14 11.55 8.30
CA GLU A 161 19.44 11.04 7.86
C GLU A 161 19.51 10.87 6.35
N SER A 162 20.74 10.91 5.81
CA SER A 162 20.95 10.76 4.37
C SER A 162 20.58 9.34 3.91
N ARG A 163 20.13 9.21 2.64
CA ARG A 163 19.86 7.90 2.03
C ARG A 163 21.10 7.00 2.03
N GLU A 164 22.29 7.59 1.90
CA GLU A 164 23.55 6.86 1.98
C GLU A 164 23.77 6.30 3.39
N TRP A 165 23.65 7.11 4.43
CA TRP A 165 23.81 6.66 5.81
C TRP A 165 22.76 5.60 6.18
N LEU A 166 21.50 5.81 5.78
CA LEU A 166 20.43 4.84 6.03
C LEU A 166 20.72 3.47 5.42
N ASN A 167 21.19 3.41 4.17
CA ASN A 167 21.43 2.13 3.49
C ASN A 167 22.78 1.49 3.89
N SER A 168 23.84 2.29 3.94
CA SER A 168 25.22 1.80 4.10
C SER A 168 25.59 1.55 5.56
N THR A 169 24.97 2.26 6.50
CA THR A 169 25.25 2.14 7.93
C THR A 169 24.10 1.44 8.63
N TYR A 170 22.95 2.11 8.70
CA TYR A 170 21.85 1.70 9.57
C TYR A 170 21.17 0.39 9.14
N ILE A 171 20.67 0.32 7.89
CA ILE A 171 20.06 -0.91 7.37
C ILE A 171 21.10 -2.03 7.31
N THR A 172 22.34 -1.72 6.95
CA THR A 172 23.43 -2.72 6.92
C THR A 172 23.68 -3.37 8.28
N ALA A 173 23.49 -2.65 9.39
CA ALA A 173 23.63 -3.19 10.73
C ALA A 173 22.66 -4.35 11.03
N TYR A 174 21.54 -4.45 10.30
CA TYR A 174 20.56 -5.52 10.50
C TYR A 174 21.04 -6.91 10.03
N ARG A 175 22.11 -6.98 9.24
CA ARG A 175 22.68 -8.26 8.77
C ARG A 175 23.09 -9.20 9.89
N ARG A 176 23.44 -8.65 11.06
CA ARG A 176 23.86 -9.43 12.23
C ARG A 176 22.69 -9.89 13.11
N LEU A 177 21.48 -9.41 12.84
CA LEU A 177 20.31 -9.74 13.66
C LEU A 177 19.96 -11.21 13.50
N THR A 178 19.51 -11.77 14.61
CA THR A 178 19.06 -13.15 14.77
C THR A 178 17.62 -13.16 15.27
N ALA A 179 16.93 -14.30 15.18
CA ALA A 179 15.58 -14.44 15.73
C ALA A 179 15.50 -14.10 17.23
N ALA A 180 16.59 -14.28 17.98
CA ALA A 180 16.65 -13.94 19.41
C ALA A 180 16.57 -12.43 19.68
N ASP A 181 16.83 -11.60 18.67
CA ASP A 181 16.75 -10.13 18.76
C ASP A 181 15.31 -9.60 18.60
N PHE A 182 14.37 -10.49 18.31
CA PHE A 182 12.97 -10.18 18.07
C PHE A 182 12.08 -10.74 19.19
N GLU A 183 10.90 -10.15 19.34
CA GLU A 183 9.88 -10.53 20.30
C GLU A 183 8.48 -10.44 19.68
N THR A 184 7.53 -11.18 20.25
CA THR A 184 6.12 -11.02 19.89
C THR A 184 5.50 -9.92 20.72
N ARG A 185 5.08 -8.83 20.08
CA ARG A 185 4.37 -7.73 20.74
C ARG A 185 3.35 -7.07 19.81
N PRO A 186 2.40 -6.28 20.33
CA PRO A 186 1.46 -5.51 19.50
C PRO A 186 2.17 -4.50 18.60
N ILE A 187 1.57 -4.22 17.44
CA ILE A 187 1.90 -3.08 16.58
C ILE A 187 1.58 -1.80 17.35
N GLU A 188 2.50 -0.85 17.30
CA GLU A 188 2.34 0.46 17.90
C GLU A 188 1.97 1.50 16.85
N ILE A 189 1.01 2.35 17.17
CA ILE A 189 0.64 3.51 16.35
C ILE A 189 0.98 4.76 17.15
N ARG A 190 1.80 5.65 16.59
CA ARG A 190 2.26 6.88 17.25
C ARG A 190 1.94 8.10 16.39
N VAL A 191 1.50 9.19 17.02
CA VAL A 191 1.42 10.51 16.35
C VAL A 191 2.60 11.33 16.86
N LEU A 192 3.49 11.74 15.95
CA LEU A 192 4.67 12.52 16.30
C LEU A 192 4.27 13.91 16.81
N ASP A 193 4.96 14.40 17.83
CA ASP A 193 4.78 15.77 18.31
C ASP A 193 5.28 16.78 17.27
N VAL A 194 4.36 17.60 16.74
CA VAL A 194 4.64 18.59 15.69
C VAL A 194 5.67 19.62 16.13
N LYS A 195 5.63 20.08 17.38
CA LYS A 195 6.52 21.15 17.86
C LYS A 195 7.94 20.63 17.98
N LYS A 196 8.07 19.40 18.44
CA LYS A 196 9.34 18.72 18.66
C LYS A 196 10.00 18.29 17.36
N TRP A 197 9.20 17.76 16.42
CA TRP A 197 9.67 17.23 15.15
C TRP A 197 9.39 18.17 13.98
N GLN A 198 9.19 19.48 14.22
CA GLN A 198 8.79 20.44 13.19
C GLN A 198 9.68 20.40 11.93
N LYS A 199 11.01 20.36 12.10
CA LYS A 199 11.96 20.24 10.97
C LYS A 199 11.82 18.91 10.22
N VAL A 200 11.44 17.84 10.92
CA VAL A 200 11.13 16.54 10.32
C VAL A 200 9.84 16.62 9.53
N THR A 201 8.81 17.25 10.09
CA THR A 201 7.53 17.50 9.42
C THR A 201 7.73 18.29 8.14
N GLU A 202 8.48 19.39 8.16
CA GLU A 202 8.76 20.20 6.97
C GLU A 202 9.52 19.41 5.89
N ALA A 203 10.59 18.69 6.27
CA ALA A 203 11.36 17.87 5.32
C ALA A 203 10.56 16.67 4.77
N PHE A 204 9.64 16.11 5.57
CA PHE A 204 8.81 14.97 5.21
C PHE A 204 7.68 15.37 4.27
N VAL A 205 6.91 16.42 4.62
CA VAL A 205 5.77 16.89 3.83
C VAL A 205 6.22 17.37 2.45
N HIS A 206 7.37 18.05 2.33
CA HIS A 206 7.89 18.47 1.03
C HIS A 206 8.34 17.31 0.12
N LYS A 207 8.70 16.15 0.69
CA LYS A 207 9.19 14.99 -0.09
C LYS A 207 8.14 13.90 -0.29
N LYS A 208 7.21 13.74 0.66
CA LYS A 208 6.18 12.71 0.66
C LYS A 208 4.82 13.39 0.66
N LEU A 209 4.02 13.06 -0.35
CA LEU A 209 2.65 13.55 -0.53
C LEU A 209 1.65 13.01 0.53
N HIS A 210 2.13 12.46 1.65
CA HIS A 210 1.29 11.89 2.70
C HIS A 210 1.89 11.93 4.11
N PRO A 211 1.07 12.11 5.16
CA PRO A 211 1.52 12.29 6.56
C PRO A 211 1.93 11.03 7.30
N MET A 212 1.76 9.82 6.74
CA MET A 212 1.94 8.58 7.49
C MET A 212 3.06 7.72 6.93
N SER A 213 3.77 7.00 7.79
CA SER A 213 4.73 5.96 7.40
C SER A 213 4.84 4.91 8.52
N HIS A 214 5.78 3.98 8.39
CA HIS A 214 5.91 2.81 9.25
C HIS A 214 7.36 2.30 9.24
N LEU A 215 7.66 1.46 10.24
CA LEU A 215 8.89 0.69 10.40
C LEU A 215 8.48 -0.77 10.65
N LYS A 216 8.69 -1.60 9.63
CA LYS A 216 8.27 -3.01 9.60
C LYS A 216 8.95 -3.80 10.72
N GLU A 217 10.24 -3.57 10.86
CA GLU A 217 11.12 -4.21 11.84
C GLU A 217 10.74 -3.88 13.28
N LEU A 218 10.18 -2.70 13.52
CA LEU A 218 9.76 -2.25 14.84
C LEU A 218 8.28 -2.41 15.11
N GLY A 219 7.49 -2.89 14.15
CA GLY A 219 6.05 -2.92 14.30
C GLY A 219 5.48 -1.55 14.64
N LEU A 220 6.02 -0.49 14.04
CA LEU A 220 5.65 0.89 14.33
C LEU A 220 4.96 1.49 13.10
N ILE A 221 3.78 2.05 13.29
CA ILE A 221 3.12 2.95 12.34
C ILE A 221 3.16 4.32 12.97
N PHE A 222 3.54 5.34 12.22
CA PHE A 222 3.59 6.70 12.76
C PHE A 222 2.99 7.72 11.81
N LEU A 223 2.33 8.70 12.42
CA LEU A 223 1.76 9.85 11.76
C LEU A 223 2.60 11.08 12.06
N VAL A 224 2.99 11.79 11.02
CA VAL A 224 3.62 13.10 11.07
C VAL A 224 2.52 14.13 10.81
N PRO A 225 2.07 14.89 11.81
CA PRO A 225 0.98 15.82 11.58
C PRO A 225 1.44 16.98 10.71
N SER A 226 0.56 17.46 9.83
CA SER A 226 0.83 18.60 8.95
C SER A 226 -0.38 19.54 8.89
N GLU A 227 -0.12 20.85 8.95
CA GLU A 227 -1.13 21.90 8.78
C GLU A 227 -1.60 22.05 7.32
N GLU A 228 -0.92 21.41 6.38
CA GLU A 228 -1.26 21.44 4.95
C GLU A 228 -2.39 20.46 4.59
N LEU A 229 -2.70 19.53 5.49
CA LEU A 229 -3.69 18.48 5.28
C LEU A 229 -5.07 18.91 5.76
N ARG A 230 -5.68 19.87 5.04
CA ARG A 230 -6.93 20.51 5.50
C ARG A 230 -8.19 19.81 5.01
N ASP A 231 -8.15 19.19 3.85
CA ASP A 231 -9.33 18.59 3.20
C ASP A 231 -9.14 17.09 2.91
N ILE A 232 -10.12 16.26 3.28
CA ILE A 232 -10.20 14.81 2.99
C ILE A 232 -9.09 13.98 3.66
N LEU A 233 -8.82 14.29 4.91
CA LEU A 233 -7.79 13.61 5.68
C LEU A 233 -8.29 12.33 6.34
N THR A 234 -9.57 12.23 6.71
CA THR A 234 -10.04 11.15 7.61
C THR A 234 -10.07 9.79 6.92
N THR A 235 -10.67 9.72 5.73
CA THR A 235 -10.74 8.50 4.91
C THR A 235 -9.36 8.05 4.51
N TYR A 236 -8.50 9.01 4.14
CA TYR A 236 -7.12 8.73 3.81
C TYR A 236 -6.36 8.13 4.99
N LEU A 237 -6.39 8.78 6.16
CA LEU A 237 -5.72 8.30 7.36
C LEU A 237 -6.27 6.95 7.80
N PHE A 238 -7.59 6.75 7.75
CA PHE A 238 -8.21 5.46 8.08
C PHE A 238 -7.70 4.36 7.14
N GLY A 239 -7.77 4.61 5.82
CA GLY A 239 -7.33 3.67 4.79
C GLY A 239 -5.84 3.35 4.91
N MET A 240 -5.00 4.37 5.09
CA MET A 240 -3.55 4.19 5.24
C MET A 240 -3.16 3.51 6.55
N THR A 241 -3.85 3.80 7.66
CA THR A 241 -3.60 3.10 8.93
C THR A 241 -3.90 1.61 8.76
N SER A 242 -5.03 1.26 8.12
CA SER A 242 -5.37 -0.13 7.83
C SER A 242 -4.35 -0.79 6.90
N HIS A 243 -3.95 -0.10 5.83
CA HIS A 243 -2.94 -0.57 4.88
C HIS A 243 -1.61 -0.86 5.59
N TYR A 244 -1.13 0.05 6.46
CA TYR A 244 0.13 -0.17 7.19
C TYR A 244 0.03 -1.22 8.28
N LEU A 245 -1.15 -1.45 8.88
CA LEU A 245 -1.35 -2.58 9.79
C LEU A 245 -1.16 -3.90 9.06
N ASP A 246 -1.79 -4.06 7.90
CA ASP A 246 -1.67 -5.27 7.07
C ASP A 246 -0.23 -5.46 6.56
N GLU A 247 0.43 -4.37 6.12
CA GLU A 247 1.83 -4.42 5.68
C GLU A 247 2.78 -4.83 6.81
N VAL A 248 2.70 -4.16 7.96
CA VAL A 248 3.55 -4.47 9.11
C VAL A 248 3.31 -5.91 9.58
N HIS A 249 2.07 -6.37 9.54
CA HIS A 249 1.73 -7.75 9.91
C HIS A 249 2.34 -8.76 8.93
N LEU A 250 2.20 -8.56 7.61
CA LEU A 250 2.78 -9.46 6.61
C LEU A 250 4.31 -9.54 6.73
N TYR A 251 4.98 -8.41 6.97
CA TYR A 251 6.43 -8.41 7.14
C TYR A 251 6.86 -9.07 8.46
N SER A 252 6.06 -8.95 9.52
CA SER A 252 6.24 -9.74 10.74
C SER A 252 6.17 -11.25 10.45
N ASP A 253 5.19 -11.69 9.66
CA ASP A 253 5.06 -13.10 9.27
C ASP A 253 6.22 -13.56 8.38
N TYR A 254 6.68 -12.70 7.47
CA TYR A 254 7.90 -12.93 6.68
C TYR A 254 9.14 -13.08 7.57
N PHE A 255 9.35 -12.18 8.54
CA PHE A 255 10.48 -12.29 9.47
C PHE A 255 10.39 -13.57 10.31
N LYS A 256 9.20 -13.90 10.79
CA LYS A 256 8.97 -15.12 11.56
C LYS A 256 9.22 -16.38 10.72
N TYR A 257 8.77 -16.41 9.46
CA TYR A 257 8.97 -17.54 8.55
C TYR A 257 10.45 -17.84 8.32
N TYR A 258 11.29 -16.79 8.24
CA TYR A 258 12.73 -16.91 8.04
C TYR A 258 13.57 -16.88 9.32
N SER A 259 12.95 -16.93 10.49
CA SER A 259 13.64 -16.79 11.79
C SER A 259 14.74 -17.84 12.01
N ASP A 260 14.55 -19.06 11.49
CA ASP A 260 15.53 -20.15 11.57
C ASP A 260 16.49 -20.22 10.36
N ASP A 261 16.38 -19.29 9.39
CA ASP A 261 17.24 -19.26 8.22
C ASP A 261 18.62 -18.68 8.58
N ARG A 262 19.69 -19.33 8.09
CA ARG A 262 21.08 -18.89 8.31
C ARG A 262 21.38 -17.47 7.78
N PHE A 263 20.53 -16.95 6.90
CA PHE A 263 20.63 -15.62 6.32
C PHE A 263 19.49 -14.68 6.78
N PHE A 264 18.90 -14.93 7.96
CA PHE A 264 17.81 -14.12 8.51
C PHE A 264 18.06 -12.60 8.42
N GLY A 265 19.21 -12.12 8.90
CA GLY A 265 19.56 -10.70 8.83
C GLY A 265 19.61 -10.12 7.41
N GLU A 266 20.15 -10.85 6.43
CA GLU A 266 20.15 -10.41 5.01
C GLU A 266 18.73 -10.34 4.44
N LYS A 267 17.87 -11.28 4.82
CA LYS A 267 16.46 -11.30 4.40
C LYS A 267 15.68 -10.12 4.95
N ILE A 268 15.96 -9.70 6.19
CA ILE A 268 15.40 -8.48 6.78
C ILE A 268 15.88 -7.24 6.00
N VAL A 269 17.18 -7.15 5.74
CA VAL A 269 17.76 -6.02 4.98
C VAL A 269 17.11 -5.87 3.61
N SER A 270 17.00 -6.97 2.87
CA SER A 270 16.40 -6.94 1.53
C SER A 270 14.92 -6.53 1.56
N ALA A 271 14.16 -7.07 2.51
CA ALA A 271 12.74 -6.75 2.71
C ALA A 271 12.53 -5.27 3.08
N ILE A 272 13.34 -4.70 3.96
CA ILE A 272 13.21 -3.29 4.39
C ILE A 272 13.65 -2.32 3.28
N ARG A 273 14.66 -2.70 2.49
CA ARG A 273 15.12 -1.88 1.36
C ARG A 273 14.12 -1.89 0.19
N GLY A 274 13.26 -2.90 0.11
CA GLY A 274 12.31 -3.09 -0.99
C GLY A 274 13.04 -3.36 -2.30
N ASP A 275 13.95 -4.34 -2.28
CA ASP A 275 14.70 -4.72 -3.48
C ASP A 275 13.77 -5.08 -4.63
N VAL A 276 14.05 -4.52 -5.81
CA VAL A 276 13.23 -4.76 -7.00
C VAL A 276 13.92 -5.82 -7.87
N PRO A 277 13.21 -6.90 -8.25
CA PRO A 277 13.76 -7.95 -9.08
C PRO A 277 14.19 -7.45 -10.46
N ASN A 278 15.15 -8.16 -11.05
CA ASN A 278 15.54 -7.95 -12.45
C ASN A 278 14.47 -8.54 -13.38
N ILE A 279 13.98 -7.74 -14.34
CA ILE A 279 12.98 -8.18 -15.32
C ILE A 279 13.41 -9.40 -16.14
N LEU A 280 14.71 -9.61 -16.33
CA LEU A 280 15.25 -10.76 -17.06
C LEU A 280 14.87 -12.11 -16.42
N LEU A 281 14.41 -12.12 -15.18
CA LEU A 281 13.94 -13.31 -14.48
C LEU A 281 12.67 -13.91 -15.11
N THR A 282 11.82 -13.08 -15.73
CA THR A 282 10.50 -13.48 -16.26
C THR A 282 10.34 -13.27 -17.76
N LYS A 283 11.35 -12.71 -18.43
CA LYS A 283 11.30 -12.37 -19.84
C LYS A 283 10.85 -13.57 -20.70
N ASP A 284 9.80 -13.36 -21.48
CA ASP A 284 9.20 -14.31 -22.44
C ASP A 284 8.68 -15.65 -21.85
N ASP A 285 8.58 -15.79 -20.51
CA ASP A 285 8.00 -16.97 -19.87
C ASP A 285 6.68 -16.62 -19.16
N PRO A 286 5.51 -17.01 -19.72
CA PRO A 286 4.21 -16.70 -19.12
C PRO A 286 3.97 -17.37 -17.77
N ASN A 287 4.82 -18.34 -17.38
CA ASN A 287 4.74 -19.04 -16.11
C ASN A 287 5.52 -18.35 -14.99
N LYS A 288 6.35 -17.35 -15.30
CA LYS A 288 7.17 -16.69 -14.28
C LYS A 288 6.60 -15.33 -13.95
N TRP A 289 6.31 -15.14 -12.67
CA TRP A 289 5.68 -13.93 -12.15
C TRP A 289 6.65 -13.22 -11.24
N LEU A 290 6.72 -11.89 -11.34
CA LEU A 290 7.51 -11.08 -10.41
C LEU A 290 6.76 -10.88 -9.10
N VAL A 291 7.51 -10.68 -8.02
CA VAL A 291 7.01 -10.14 -6.75
C VAL A 291 7.59 -8.73 -6.61
N ILE A 292 6.75 -7.71 -6.82
CA ILE A 292 7.19 -6.32 -6.87
C ILE A 292 6.68 -5.59 -5.63
N GLN A 293 7.58 -5.28 -4.70
CA GLN A 293 7.25 -4.67 -3.39
C GLN A 293 7.03 -3.16 -3.44
N ARG A 294 7.27 -2.52 -4.59
CA ARG A 294 7.25 -1.06 -4.74
C ARG A 294 6.29 -0.65 -5.83
N TYR A 295 5.70 0.52 -5.68
CA TYR A 295 4.97 1.18 -6.76
C TYR A 295 5.93 1.74 -7.82
N LEU A 296 6.43 0.89 -8.71
CA LEU A 296 7.40 1.29 -9.74
C LEU A 296 6.89 2.43 -10.62
N PHE A 297 5.58 2.51 -10.86
CA PHE A 297 4.96 3.61 -11.59
C PHE A 297 5.26 4.99 -10.98
N LYS A 298 5.38 5.11 -9.65
CA LYS A 298 5.73 6.38 -8.99
C LYS A 298 7.17 6.83 -9.31
N GLU A 299 8.04 5.88 -9.63
CA GLU A 299 9.45 6.11 -9.90
C GLU A 299 9.69 6.28 -11.39
N ASP A 300 9.14 5.38 -12.19
CA ASP A 300 9.19 5.37 -13.64
C ASP A 300 7.91 4.74 -14.21
N PRO A 301 6.96 5.54 -14.73
CA PRO A 301 5.76 5.03 -15.41
C PRO A 301 6.03 4.18 -16.65
N GLN A 302 7.27 4.19 -17.17
CA GLN A 302 7.71 3.39 -18.31
C GLN A 302 8.54 2.17 -17.89
N ASP A 303 8.59 1.86 -16.59
CA ASP A 303 9.33 0.69 -16.10
C ASP A 303 8.78 -0.58 -16.78
N PRO A 304 9.62 -1.34 -17.50
CA PRO A 304 9.14 -2.47 -18.29
C PRO A 304 8.55 -3.60 -17.43
N ARG A 305 8.83 -3.61 -16.12
CA ARG A 305 8.27 -4.60 -15.18
C ARG A 305 6.77 -4.39 -14.94
N LEU A 306 6.25 -3.19 -15.16
CA LEU A 306 4.82 -2.89 -15.06
C LEU A 306 4.00 -3.64 -16.12
N GLY A 307 4.61 -3.93 -17.27
CA GLY A 307 3.97 -4.60 -18.40
C GLY A 307 4.09 -6.13 -18.42
N VAL A 308 4.68 -6.76 -17.40
CA VAL A 308 4.84 -8.23 -17.33
C VAL A 308 4.06 -8.81 -16.14
N PRO A 309 3.79 -10.13 -16.11
CA PRO A 309 3.05 -10.74 -15.00
C PRO A 309 3.74 -10.55 -13.66
N HIS A 310 3.00 -10.03 -12.70
CA HIS A 310 3.50 -9.81 -11.34
C HIS A 310 2.38 -9.82 -10.31
N ILE A 311 2.78 -9.97 -9.06
CA ILE A 311 1.97 -9.65 -7.90
C ILE A 311 2.63 -8.54 -7.10
N ASN A 312 1.81 -7.72 -6.45
CA ASN A 312 2.28 -6.60 -5.66
C ASN A 312 1.69 -6.65 -4.23
N PRO A 313 2.50 -6.87 -3.18
CA PRO A 313 2.02 -6.89 -1.80
C PRO A 313 1.37 -5.56 -1.38
N GLU A 314 1.83 -4.41 -1.85
CA GLU A 314 1.24 -3.12 -1.50
C GLU A 314 -0.23 -3.02 -1.93
N ALA A 315 -0.54 -3.51 -3.13
CA ALA A 315 -1.91 -3.54 -3.63
C ALA A 315 -2.80 -4.56 -2.90
N LEU A 316 -2.23 -5.61 -2.30
CA LEU A 316 -2.95 -6.51 -1.40
C LEU A 316 -3.38 -5.76 -0.13
N TYR A 317 -2.53 -4.92 0.44
CA TYR A 317 -2.84 -4.15 1.64
C TYR A 317 -3.90 -3.07 1.39
N HIS A 318 -3.90 -2.41 0.22
CA HIS A 318 -4.99 -1.48 -0.12
C HIS A 318 -6.34 -2.18 -0.32
N ARG A 319 -6.34 -3.44 -0.77
CA ARG A 319 -7.55 -4.28 -0.75
C ARG A 319 -8.00 -4.53 0.69
N GLY A 320 -7.08 -4.84 1.60
CA GLY A 320 -7.34 -4.94 3.04
C GLY A 320 -7.95 -3.67 3.62
N ALA A 321 -7.38 -2.50 3.30
CA ALA A 321 -7.90 -1.20 3.71
C ALA A 321 -9.34 -0.93 3.24
N SER A 322 -9.66 -1.20 1.97
CA SER A 322 -11.03 -1.09 1.47
C SER A 322 -11.96 -2.07 2.18
N HIS A 323 -11.51 -3.29 2.51
CA HIS A 323 -12.29 -4.26 3.28
C HIS A 323 -12.52 -3.82 4.73
N THR A 324 -11.56 -3.16 5.36
CA THR A 324 -11.73 -2.56 6.69
C THR A 324 -12.81 -1.48 6.66
N LEU A 325 -12.82 -0.62 5.65
CA LEU A 325 -13.90 0.36 5.45
C LEU A 325 -15.26 -0.32 5.22
N MET A 326 -15.32 -1.43 4.49
CA MET A 326 -16.56 -2.22 4.36
C MET A 326 -17.06 -2.77 5.69
N LYS A 327 -16.16 -3.23 6.58
CA LYS A 327 -16.57 -3.67 7.93
C LYS A 327 -17.20 -2.52 8.72
N MET A 328 -16.72 -1.30 8.53
CA MET A 328 -17.30 -0.09 9.14
C MET A 328 -18.69 0.23 8.59
N GLU A 329 -18.92 0.08 7.29
CA GLU A 329 -20.25 0.26 6.67
C GLU A 329 -21.30 -0.73 7.22
N LYS A 330 -20.90 -1.98 7.50
CA LYS A 330 -21.79 -2.95 8.17
C LYS A 330 -22.22 -2.50 9.58
N LEU A 331 -21.42 -1.68 10.25
CA LEU A 331 -21.75 -1.10 11.56
C LEU A 331 -22.53 0.21 11.43
N VAL A 332 -22.36 0.92 10.31
CA VAL A 332 -22.97 2.23 10.03
C VAL A 332 -23.55 2.23 8.60
N PRO A 333 -24.78 1.72 8.40
CA PRO A 333 -25.35 1.47 7.08
C PRO A 333 -25.57 2.70 6.20
N ASP A 334 -25.52 3.91 6.78
CA ASP A 334 -25.73 5.18 6.07
C ASP A 334 -24.45 5.74 5.42
N LEU A 335 -23.31 5.06 5.58
CA LEU A 335 -22.08 5.44 4.89
C LEU A 335 -22.25 5.27 3.38
N ASP A 336 -21.85 6.29 2.62
CA ASP A 336 -21.90 6.27 1.17
C ASP A 336 -20.73 5.50 0.56
N PHE A 337 -20.57 4.25 1.02
CA PHE A 337 -19.46 3.38 0.66
C PHE A 337 -19.77 2.47 -0.53
N LYS A 338 -21.04 2.37 -0.94
CA LYS A 338 -21.54 1.36 -1.90
C LYS A 338 -20.78 1.30 -3.22
N ILE A 339 -20.27 2.43 -3.73
CA ILE A 339 -19.53 2.45 -4.99
C ILE A 339 -18.09 1.96 -4.87
N TRP A 340 -17.58 1.77 -3.66
CA TRP A 340 -16.20 1.35 -3.36
C TRP A 340 -16.11 -0.13 -2.99
N GLU A 341 -17.26 -0.80 -2.85
CA GLU A 341 -17.33 -2.21 -2.49
C GLU A 341 -16.74 -3.08 -3.60
N HIS A 342 -15.56 -3.63 -3.33
CA HIS A 342 -14.83 -4.51 -4.24
C HIS A 342 -14.59 -3.87 -5.63
N THR A 343 -14.20 -2.60 -5.69
CA THR A 343 -13.96 -1.87 -6.97
C THR A 343 -12.51 -1.50 -7.23
N ASN A 344 -11.56 -1.91 -6.38
CA ASN A 344 -10.14 -1.52 -6.49
C ASN A 344 -9.45 -1.89 -7.82
N TYR A 345 -9.95 -2.91 -8.51
CA TYR A 345 -9.46 -3.36 -9.83
C TYR A 345 -10.40 -2.95 -10.98
N VAL A 346 -11.47 -2.20 -10.70
CA VAL A 346 -12.50 -1.89 -11.68
C VAL A 346 -12.15 -0.60 -12.40
N ALA A 347 -12.19 -0.66 -13.73
CA ALA A 347 -12.08 0.52 -14.57
C ALA A 347 -12.80 0.32 -15.92
N ALA A 348 -13.11 1.43 -16.59
CA ALA A 348 -13.57 1.42 -17.96
C ALA A 348 -13.18 2.69 -18.71
N TRP A 349 -13.12 2.56 -20.03
CA TRP A 349 -12.93 3.68 -20.94
C TRP A 349 -14.26 4.37 -21.20
N PHE A 350 -14.30 5.68 -20.99
CA PHE A 350 -15.46 6.52 -21.26
C PHE A 350 -15.11 7.58 -22.31
N PRO A 351 -16.07 7.96 -23.17
CA PRO A 351 -15.86 9.05 -24.11
C PRO A 351 -15.72 10.37 -23.37
N THR A 352 -14.83 11.23 -23.84
CA THR A 352 -14.78 12.64 -23.47
C THR A 352 -15.72 13.43 -24.37
N ARG A 353 -16.05 14.67 -23.97
CA ARG A 353 -16.80 15.61 -24.84
C ARG A 353 -16.11 15.91 -26.18
N LYS A 354 -14.79 15.68 -26.27
CA LYS A 354 -13.99 15.85 -27.49
C LYS A 354 -13.92 14.59 -28.35
N GLY A 355 -14.59 13.51 -27.95
CA GLY A 355 -14.63 12.23 -28.68
C GLY A 355 -13.44 11.30 -28.44
N SER A 356 -12.42 11.72 -27.67
CA SER A 356 -11.36 10.81 -27.19
C SER A 356 -11.89 9.87 -26.11
N GLN A 357 -11.18 8.77 -25.83
CA GLN A 357 -11.48 7.89 -24.71
C GLN A 357 -10.54 8.22 -23.53
N MET A 358 -11.06 8.17 -22.32
CA MET A 358 -10.27 8.26 -21.09
C MET A 358 -10.65 7.12 -20.15
N LEU A 359 -9.64 6.51 -19.53
CA LEU A 359 -9.85 5.51 -18.50
C LEU A 359 -10.45 6.20 -17.27
N VAL A 360 -11.48 5.60 -16.69
CA VAL A 360 -12.02 5.94 -15.37
C VAL A 360 -11.92 4.69 -14.49
N ASN A 361 -11.04 4.73 -13.48
CA ASN A 361 -10.89 3.76 -12.41
C ASN A 361 -11.75 4.07 -11.17
N PHE A 362 -12.10 3.02 -10.43
CA PHE A 362 -12.86 3.07 -9.19
C PHE A 362 -12.04 2.54 -8.00
N ASN A 363 -10.72 2.69 -8.08
CA ASN A 363 -9.83 2.40 -6.96
C ASN A 363 -9.98 3.50 -5.91
N LEU A 364 -10.34 3.10 -4.69
CA LEU A 364 -10.65 4.05 -3.61
C LEU A 364 -9.45 4.96 -3.32
N MET A 365 -8.25 4.40 -3.23
CA MET A 365 -7.06 5.18 -2.83
C MET A 365 -6.57 6.08 -3.95
N ASP A 366 -6.61 5.63 -5.21
CA ASP A 366 -6.37 6.50 -6.36
C ASP A 366 -7.31 7.71 -6.33
N ASN A 367 -8.59 7.50 -6.05
CA ASN A 367 -9.58 8.58 -6.02
C ASN A 367 -9.43 9.49 -4.79
N VAL A 368 -9.22 8.94 -3.59
CA VAL A 368 -8.97 9.71 -2.35
C VAL A 368 -7.75 10.60 -2.52
N MET A 369 -6.63 10.05 -2.99
CA MET A 369 -5.40 10.82 -3.21
C MET A 369 -5.55 11.86 -4.31
N SER A 370 -6.36 11.59 -5.35
CA SER A 370 -6.61 12.55 -6.43
C SER A 370 -7.36 13.78 -5.91
N VAL A 371 -8.35 13.60 -5.02
CA VAL A 371 -9.03 14.76 -4.41
C VAL A 371 -8.10 15.50 -3.45
N MET A 372 -7.36 14.79 -2.60
CA MET A 372 -6.42 15.42 -1.65
C MET A 372 -5.34 16.26 -2.33
N SER A 373 -4.92 15.85 -3.53
CA SER A 373 -3.89 16.52 -4.31
C SER A 373 -4.45 17.55 -5.30
N ASP A 374 -5.76 17.81 -5.28
CA ASP A 374 -6.49 18.69 -6.20
C ASP A 374 -6.13 18.45 -7.68
N LEU A 375 -6.04 17.17 -8.07
CA LEU A 375 -5.57 16.81 -9.40
C LEU A 375 -6.66 16.97 -10.45
N PRO A 376 -6.34 17.58 -11.61
CA PRO A 376 -7.23 17.56 -12.75
C PRO A 376 -7.33 16.13 -13.31
N PHE A 377 -8.44 15.83 -13.99
CA PHE A 377 -8.77 14.47 -14.45
C PHE A 377 -7.69 13.83 -15.35
N ASP A 378 -6.94 14.62 -16.12
CA ASP A 378 -5.86 14.14 -16.98
C ASP A 378 -4.57 13.79 -16.23
N LYS A 379 -4.46 14.15 -14.94
CA LYS A 379 -3.29 13.89 -14.08
C LYS A 379 -3.60 13.03 -12.87
N TRP A 380 -4.82 12.50 -12.80
CA TRP A 380 -5.28 11.71 -11.66
C TRP A 380 -4.48 10.41 -11.50
N TYR A 381 -4.52 9.84 -10.29
CA TYR A 381 -3.82 8.60 -10.00
C TYR A 381 -4.54 7.38 -10.59
N SER A 382 -3.75 6.43 -11.13
CA SER A 382 -4.24 5.14 -11.63
C SER A 382 -3.33 3.97 -11.28
N TYR A 383 -2.22 4.20 -10.58
CA TYR A 383 -1.23 3.16 -10.38
C TYR A 383 -1.67 2.12 -9.35
N HIS A 384 -2.55 2.44 -8.39
CA HIS A 384 -3.09 1.41 -7.51
C HIS A 384 -4.06 0.50 -8.26
N LEU A 385 -4.83 1.01 -9.23
CA LEU A 385 -5.66 0.19 -10.11
C LEU A 385 -4.82 -0.88 -10.83
N HIS A 386 -3.73 -0.49 -11.48
CA HIS A 386 -2.94 -1.41 -12.32
C HIS A 386 -2.44 -2.62 -11.51
N GLU A 387 -1.87 -2.34 -10.34
CA GLU A 387 -1.37 -3.36 -9.41
C GLU A 387 -2.52 -4.21 -8.82
N ALA A 388 -3.66 -3.58 -8.48
CA ALA A 388 -4.83 -4.29 -7.99
C ALA A 388 -5.44 -5.24 -9.04
N LEU A 389 -5.38 -4.88 -10.32
CA LEU A 389 -5.89 -5.71 -11.42
C LEU A 389 -4.98 -6.91 -11.68
N TRP A 390 -3.64 -6.75 -11.65
CA TRP A 390 -2.70 -7.88 -11.69
C TRP A 390 -2.95 -8.85 -10.54
N ASN A 391 -3.08 -8.33 -9.31
CA ASN A 391 -3.40 -9.15 -8.15
C ASN A 391 -4.75 -9.86 -8.29
N LYS A 392 -5.79 -9.18 -8.78
CA LYS A 392 -7.12 -9.75 -8.98
C LYS A 392 -7.10 -10.92 -9.97
N ILE A 393 -6.36 -10.80 -11.08
CA ILE A 393 -6.18 -11.90 -12.02
C ILE A 393 -5.57 -13.10 -11.28
N PHE A 394 -4.47 -12.92 -10.54
CA PHE A 394 -3.87 -14.01 -9.76
C PHE A 394 -4.87 -14.63 -8.76
N ILE A 395 -5.57 -13.80 -8.00
CA ILE A 395 -6.53 -14.22 -6.97
C ILE A 395 -7.68 -15.03 -7.56
N ASP A 396 -8.18 -14.72 -8.76
CA ASP A 396 -9.29 -15.48 -9.35
C ASP A 396 -8.87 -16.91 -9.73
N TYR A 397 -7.60 -17.10 -10.06
CA TYR A 397 -7.02 -18.42 -10.32
C TYR A 397 -6.61 -19.18 -9.06
N PHE A 398 -6.03 -18.52 -8.07
CA PHE A 398 -5.37 -19.21 -6.94
C PHE A 398 -5.96 -18.89 -5.55
N GLY A 399 -6.72 -17.81 -5.42
CA GLY A 399 -7.22 -17.31 -4.15
C GLY A 399 -6.23 -16.39 -3.42
N VAL A 400 -6.74 -15.67 -2.42
CA VAL A 400 -5.98 -14.69 -1.63
C VAL A 400 -4.94 -15.35 -0.74
N GLU A 401 -5.31 -16.45 -0.06
CA GLU A 401 -4.41 -17.18 0.84
C GLU A 401 -3.15 -17.67 0.10
N LYS A 402 -3.31 -18.13 -1.16
CA LYS A 402 -2.17 -18.53 -1.98
C LYS A 402 -1.28 -17.35 -2.35
N MET A 403 -1.88 -16.17 -2.60
CA MET A 403 -1.11 -14.97 -2.90
C MET A 403 -0.25 -14.53 -1.71
N GLU A 404 -0.82 -14.53 -0.50
CA GLU A 404 -0.09 -14.23 0.75
C GLU A 404 1.08 -15.21 0.97
N ASP A 405 0.83 -16.52 0.81
CA ASP A 405 1.84 -17.58 0.92
C ASP A 405 2.99 -17.37 -0.08
N VAL A 406 2.66 -17.08 -1.35
CA VAL A 406 3.64 -16.83 -2.40
C VAL A 406 4.46 -15.58 -2.11
N ILE A 407 3.82 -14.49 -1.64
CA ILE A 407 4.55 -13.27 -1.28
C ILE A 407 5.56 -13.58 -0.17
N ILE A 408 5.16 -14.24 0.91
CA ILE A 408 6.06 -14.57 2.03
C ILE A 408 7.24 -15.42 1.55
N LYS A 409 6.98 -16.44 0.72
CA LYS A 409 8.00 -17.36 0.25
C LYS A 409 8.96 -16.76 -0.78
N HIS A 410 8.48 -15.85 -1.63
CA HIS A 410 9.24 -15.38 -2.79
C HIS A 410 9.58 -13.90 -2.78
N LEU A 411 9.32 -13.19 -1.68
CA LEU A 411 9.64 -11.77 -1.52
C LEU A 411 11.12 -11.45 -1.85
N LEU A 412 12.04 -12.30 -1.38
CA LEU A 412 13.48 -12.14 -1.57
C LEU A 412 13.91 -12.52 -2.99
N ASP A 413 13.40 -13.64 -3.50
CA ASP A 413 13.69 -14.08 -4.86
C ASP A 413 13.22 -13.03 -5.86
N GLY A 414 12.11 -12.34 -5.53
CA GLY A 414 11.47 -11.33 -6.36
C GLY A 414 10.75 -11.93 -7.57
N TRP A 415 10.62 -13.25 -7.63
CA TRP A 415 9.86 -13.95 -8.65
C TRP A 415 9.51 -15.37 -8.20
N PHE A 416 8.56 -15.99 -8.89
CA PHE A 416 8.21 -17.39 -8.71
C PHE A 416 7.70 -18.01 -10.02
N ASP A 417 7.67 -19.34 -10.07
CA ASP A 417 7.13 -20.11 -11.18
C ASP A 417 5.75 -20.63 -10.78
N ILE A 418 4.68 -20.20 -11.47
CA ILE A 418 3.30 -20.55 -11.13
C ILE A 418 3.02 -22.06 -11.23
N ARG A 419 3.90 -22.85 -11.87
CA ARG A 419 3.78 -24.32 -11.93
C ARG A 419 4.20 -25.00 -10.63
N LYS A 420 4.80 -24.26 -9.69
CA LYS A 420 5.42 -24.80 -8.47
C LYS A 420 4.74 -24.35 -7.18
N ILE A 421 3.64 -23.61 -7.27
CA ILE A 421 2.96 -23.00 -6.12
C ILE A 421 1.70 -23.75 -5.68
#